data_AF-A0A7Y4QJB4-F1
#
_entry.id   AF-A0A7Y4QJB4-F1
#
_cell.length_a   1.000
_cell.length_b   1.000
_cell.length_c   1.000
_cell.angle_alpha   90.00
_cell.angle_beta   90.00
_cell.angle_gamma   90.00
#
_symmetry.space_group_name_H-M   'P 1'
#
loop_
_entity.id
_entity.type
_entity.pdbx_description
1 polymer ?
#
loop_
_entity_poly.entity_id
_entity_poly.type
_entity_poly.pdbx_seq_one_letter_code
_entity_poly.pdbx_strand_id
1 'polypeptide(L)'
;MKTRSNPRLELPRILLTLALTALLAGCATSPSPGKWQALFNGHDTSAWRAFCGKDFPETGWDMQDGCLHLRPGGKGGDLVTRDKFDNYELEWDWRILPGGNNGIKYLVSESRPNTPGPEYQMVDDATVPNALHQTASFYEVLSPRVNTATRPPGSWNQSRLVVCGNHVEH
;
A
#
# COMPACT_ATOMS: atom_id res chain seq x y z
N MET A 1 -11.54 -14.85 -2.84
CA MET A 1 -11.58 -14.30 -4.21
C MET A 1 -12.38 -15.24 -5.14
N LYS A 2 -13.32 -14.76 -5.97
CA LYS A 2 -14.02 -15.53 -7.04
C LYS A 2 -14.87 -14.61 -7.97
N THR A 3 -15.07 -14.96 -9.26
CA THR A 3 -15.56 -14.10 -10.37
C THR A 3 -16.53 -14.80 -11.39
N ARG A 4 -17.13 -14.00 -12.34
CA ARG A 4 -17.85 -14.31 -13.66
C ARG A 4 -19.40 -14.35 -13.67
N SER A 5 -20.23 -14.13 -14.74
CA SER A 5 -20.17 -13.77 -16.21
C SER A 5 -21.58 -13.36 -16.79
N ASN A 6 -21.66 -12.65 -17.96
CA ASN A 6 -22.84 -12.04 -18.66
C ASN A 6 -23.37 -12.79 -19.93
N PRO A 7 -24.61 -12.52 -20.43
CA PRO A 7 -24.85 -11.90 -21.77
C PRO A 7 -26.11 -10.96 -21.89
N ARG A 8 -26.07 -9.78 -22.57
CA ARG A 8 -26.55 -9.34 -23.94
C ARG A 8 -28.06 -9.57 -24.27
N LEU A 9 -28.86 -8.74 -24.98
CA LEU A 9 -28.92 -7.37 -25.57
C LEU A 9 -30.42 -7.17 -26.01
N GLU A 10 -31.02 -5.96 -26.08
CA GLU A 10 -31.41 -5.23 -27.32
C GLU A 10 -32.40 -4.07 -26.95
N LEU A 11 -32.39 -2.95 -27.69
CA LEU A 11 -33.12 -1.67 -27.42
C LEU A 11 -33.93 -1.20 -28.65
N PRO A 12 -34.98 -0.37 -28.47
CA PRO A 12 -35.20 0.74 -29.39
C PRO A 12 -35.49 2.11 -28.71
N ARG A 13 -35.29 3.16 -29.52
CA ARG A 13 -35.08 4.58 -29.20
C ARG A 13 -36.38 5.39 -29.03
N ILE A 14 -36.46 6.25 -27.99
CA ILE A 14 -37.48 7.32 -27.84
C ILE A 14 -36.85 8.63 -27.30
N LEU A 15 -37.24 9.72 -27.97
CA LEU A 15 -37.22 11.18 -27.69
C LEU A 15 -36.22 11.81 -26.70
N LEU A 16 -35.50 12.82 -27.22
CA LEU A 16 -34.52 13.65 -26.53
C LEU A 16 -35.18 14.83 -25.80
N THR A 17 -35.49 14.65 -24.52
CA THR A 17 -35.61 15.75 -23.55
C THR A 17 -34.23 15.94 -22.93
N LEU A 18 -33.61 17.13 -23.07
CA LEU A 18 -32.34 17.41 -22.40
C LEU A 18 -32.61 17.71 -20.91
N ALA A 19 -33.06 16.70 -20.18
CA ALA A 19 -32.89 16.65 -18.74
C ALA A 19 -31.39 16.49 -18.50
N LEU A 20 -30.75 17.49 -17.88
CA LEU A 20 -29.44 17.30 -17.28
C LEU A 20 -29.63 16.37 -16.08
N THR A 21 -29.80 15.07 -16.35
CA THR A 21 -29.52 14.05 -15.36
C THR A 21 -28.07 14.23 -14.99
N ALA A 22 -27.82 14.80 -13.81
CA ALA A 22 -26.57 14.59 -13.12
C ALA A 22 -26.33 13.08 -13.17
N LEU A 23 -25.35 12.65 -13.98
CA LEU A 23 -24.69 11.38 -13.73
C LEU A 23 -24.11 11.56 -12.33
N LEU A 24 -24.86 11.14 -11.33
CA LEU A 24 -24.29 10.74 -10.06
C LEU A 24 -23.27 9.68 -10.44
N ALA A 25 -22.01 10.10 -10.54
CA ALA A 25 -20.87 9.23 -10.61
C ALA A 25 -21.09 8.21 -9.49
N GLY A 26 -21.35 6.97 -9.89
CA GLY A 26 -21.60 5.87 -8.96
C GLY A 26 -20.32 5.60 -8.20
N CYS A 27 -20.16 6.27 -7.07
CA CYS A 27 -19.21 5.91 -6.04
C CYS A 27 -19.77 6.38 -4.71
N ALA A 28 -20.70 5.64 -4.13
CA ALA A 28 -21.16 5.90 -2.76
C ALA A 28 -21.85 4.72 -2.07
N THR A 29 -21.55 3.48 -2.45
CA THR A 29 -21.69 2.39 -1.48
C THR A 29 -20.30 2.11 -0.96
N SER A 30 -19.92 2.84 0.10
CA SER A 30 -18.82 2.43 0.97
C SER A 30 -19.03 0.94 1.27
N PRO A 31 -18.06 0.06 0.97
CA PRO A 31 -18.17 -1.34 1.36
C PRO A 31 -18.47 -1.41 2.87
N SER A 32 -19.28 -2.39 3.29
CA SER A 32 -19.48 -2.64 4.72
C SER A 32 -18.11 -2.82 5.39
N PRO A 33 -17.84 -2.23 6.57
CA PRO A 33 -16.52 -2.30 7.19
C PRO A 33 -16.08 -3.76 7.34
N GLY A 34 -14.94 -4.11 6.75
CA GLY A 34 -14.30 -5.38 6.98
C GLY A 34 -13.86 -5.53 8.44
N LYS A 35 -13.52 -6.75 8.85
CA LYS A 35 -12.88 -6.96 10.16
C LYS A 35 -11.38 -6.70 10.03
N TRP A 36 -10.84 -5.90 10.95
CA TRP A 36 -9.40 -5.74 11.09
C TRP A 36 -8.74 -7.07 11.46
N GLN A 37 -7.58 -7.35 10.86
CA GLN A 37 -6.70 -8.45 11.24
C GLN A 37 -5.28 -7.91 11.38
N ALA A 38 -4.54 -8.41 12.37
CA ALA A 38 -3.14 -8.07 12.52
C ALA A 38 -2.31 -8.82 11.46
N LEU A 39 -1.59 -8.09 10.61
CA LEU A 39 -0.54 -8.67 9.75
C LEU A 39 0.77 -8.89 10.52
N PHE A 40 0.93 -8.21 11.64
CA PHE A 40 2.03 -8.43 12.56
C PHE A 40 1.56 -8.13 13.98
N ASN A 41 1.79 -9.05 14.90
CA ASN A 41 1.32 -8.97 16.29
C ASN A 41 2.46 -8.67 17.29
N GLY A 42 3.67 -8.40 16.80
CA GLY A 42 4.86 -8.19 17.62
C GLY A 42 5.57 -9.46 18.09
N HIS A 43 5.04 -10.65 17.76
CA HIS A 43 5.53 -11.92 18.30
C HIS A 43 5.86 -12.99 17.25
N ASP A 44 5.28 -12.93 16.06
CA ASP A 44 5.61 -13.86 14.98
C ASP A 44 5.56 -13.22 13.59
N THR A 45 6.23 -13.87 12.65
CA THR A 45 6.33 -13.45 11.24
C THR A 45 5.49 -14.32 10.32
N SER A 46 4.48 -15.02 10.85
CA SER A 46 3.73 -16.05 10.12
C SER A 46 3.01 -15.51 8.89
N ALA A 47 2.57 -14.26 8.92
CA ALA A 47 1.93 -13.59 7.79
C ALA A 47 2.91 -13.18 6.67
N TRP A 48 4.22 -13.29 6.90
CA TRP A 48 5.27 -12.76 6.03
C TRP A 48 6.20 -13.85 5.50
N ARG A 49 6.78 -13.58 4.34
CA ARG A 49 7.87 -14.33 3.71
C ARG A 49 8.74 -13.39 2.88
N ALA A 50 9.90 -13.84 2.46
CA ALA A 50 10.70 -13.11 1.47
C ALA A 50 9.94 -12.99 0.14
N PHE A 51 10.03 -11.82 -0.50
CA PHE A 51 9.58 -11.62 -1.87
C PHE A 51 10.32 -12.57 -2.81
N CYS A 52 9.59 -13.27 -3.68
CA CYS A 52 10.07 -14.37 -4.51
C CYS A 52 10.68 -15.57 -3.73
N GLY A 53 10.45 -15.66 -2.42
CA GLY A 53 10.86 -16.76 -1.55
C GLY A 53 9.66 -17.48 -0.92
N LYS A 54 9.89 -18.64 -0.32
CA LYS A 54 8.84 -19.45 0.35
C LYS A 54 8.66 -19.08 1.82
N ASP A 55 9.76 -18.73 2.47
CA ASP A 55 9.86 -18.58 3.92
C ASP A 55 10.34 -17.17 4.28
N PHE A 56 10.27 -16.85 5.57
CA PHE A 56 10.84 -15.63 6.11
C PHE A 56 12.37 -15.64 5.91
N PRO A 57 13.00 -14.52 5.52
CA PRO A 57 14.44 -14.53 5.24
C PRO A 57 15.25 -14.84 6.50
N GLU A 58 16.27 -15.69 6.37
CA GLU A 58 17.17 -16.06 7.48
C GLU A 58 18.11 -14.93 7.89
N THR A 59 18.27 -13.91 7.04
CA THR A 59 19.16 -12.78 7.28
C THR A 59 18.50 -11.46 6.90
N GLY A 60 19.00 -10.37 7.50
CA GLY A 60 18.64 -9.01 7.12
C GLY A 60 17.46 -8.46 7.91
N TRP A 61 16.45 -9.27 8.17
CA TRP A 61 15.34 -8.93 9.05
C TRP A 61 15.44 -9.66 10.39
N ASP A 62 15.06 -8.98 11.47
CA ASP A 62 14.82 -9.58 12.77
C ASP A 62 13.56 -8.99 13.42
N MET A 63 13.23 -9.52 14.59
CA MET A 63 12.23 -8.96 15.48
C MET A 63 12.94 -8.29 16.64
N GLN A 64 12.73 -6.98 16.79
CA GLN A 64 13.31 -6.19 17.86
C GLN A 64 12.23 -5.33 18.49
N ASP A 65 12.08 -5.39 19.81
CA ASP A 65 11.12 -4.58 20.59
C ASP A 65 9.68 -4.65 20.05
N GLY A 66 9.24 -5.84 19.64
CA GLY A 66 7.91 -6.05 19.09
C GLY A 66 7.71 -5.46 17.69
N CYS A 67 8.80 -5.18 16.96
CA CYS A 67 8.80 -4.60 15.62
C CYS A 67 9.46 -5.55 14.61
N LEU A 68 8.99 -5.54 13.36
CA LEU A 68 9.78 -6.05 12.24
C LEU A 68 10.89 -5.03 11.95
N HIS A 69 12.14 -5.45 12.05
CA HIS A 69 13.28 -4.56 11.98
C HIS A 69 14.24 -5.02 10.88
N LEU A 70 14.46 -4.15 9.90
CA LEU A 70 15.48 -4.33 8.87
C LEU A 70 16.82 -3.87 9.46
N ARG A 71 17.73 -4.82 9.64
CA ARG A 71 19.06 -4.56 10.20
C ARG A 71 19.83 -3.56 9.32
N PRO A 72 20.65 -2.67 9.91
CA PRO A 72 21.56 -1.82 9.14
C PRO A 72 22.44 -2.64 8.18
N GLY A 73 22.44 -2.27 6.89
CA GLY A 73 23.14 -3.04 5.85
C GLY A 73 22.55 -4.44 5.58
N GLY A 74 21.32 -4.69 6.02
CA GLY A 74 20.62 -5.95 5.89
C GLY A 74 20.44 -6.38 4.43
N LYS A 75 20.70 -7.66 4.16
CA LYS A 75 20.56 -8.28 2.84
C LYS A 75 19.34 -9.20 2.75
N GLY A 76 18.29 -8.88 3.51
CA GLY A 76 17.10 -9.72 3.63
C GLY A 76 16.10 -9.57 2.48
N GLY A 77 16.28 -8.55 1.64
CA GLY A 77 15.35 -8.21 0.58
C GLY A 77 14.01 -7.70 1.11
N ASP A 78 13.04 -7.62 0.20
CA ASP A 78 11.68 -7.20 0.52
C ASP A 78 10.90 -8.34 1.20
N LEU A 79 10.06 -7.98 2.16
CA LEU A 79 9.05 -8.89 2.71
C LEU A 79 7.74 -8.75 1.94
N VAL A 80 7.01 -9.85 1.80
CA VAL A 80 5.68 -9.87 1.20
C VAL A 80 4.74 -10.68 2.08
N THR A 81 3.47 -10.27 2.13
CA THR A 81 2.43 -11.05 2.80
C THR A 81 2.24 -12.39 2.10
N ARG A 82 1.90 -13.42 2.88
CA ARG A 82 1.50 -14.72 2.32
C ARG A 82 0.17 -14.62 1.59
N ASP A 83 -0.76 -13.88 2.17
CA ASP A 83 -2.08 -13.61 1.61
C ASP A 83 -2.04 -12.45 0.61
N LYS A 84 -3.01 -12.44 -0.30
CA LYS A 84 -3.24 -11.39 -1.29
C LYS A 84 -4.51 -10.63 -0.98
N PHE A 85 -4.47 -9.32 -1.17
CA PHE A 85 -5.57 -8.40 -0.89
C PHE A 85 -5.86 -7.54 -2.13
N ASP A 86 -7.14 -7.30 -2.40
CA ASP A 86 -7.59 -6.45 -3.52
C ASP A 86 -8.08 -5.09 -2.99
N ASN A 87 -9.26 -5.07 -2.35
CA ASN A 87 -9.79 -3.89 -1.64
C ASN A 87 -9.55 -4.05 -0.15
N TYR A 88 -8.82 -3.12 0.45
CA TYR A 88 -8.45 -3.18 1.85
C TYR A 88 -8.04 -1.82 2.40
N GLU A 89 -7.98 -1.76 3.72
CA GLU A 89 -7.36 -0.69 4.48
C GLU A 89 -6.20 -1.27 5.28
N LEU A 90 -5.07 -0.60 5.24
CA LEU A 90 -3.86 -0.96 5.98
C LEU A 90 -3.45 0.22 6.83
N GLU A 91 -3.26 -0.01 8.13
CA GLU A 91 -2.62 0.94 9.04
C GLU A 91 -1.33 0.32 9.57
N TRP A 92 -0.30 1.15 9.72
CA TRP A 92 0.97 0.71 10.30
C TRP A 92 1.70 1.86 10.97
N ASP A 93 2.48 1.50 11.99
CA ASP A 93 3.46 2.37 12.61
C ASP A 93 4.85 2.05 12.07
N TRP A 94 5.65 3.08 11.84
CA TRP A 94 7.00 2.93 11.32
C TRP A 94 7.97 3.96 11.87
N ARG A 95 9.24 3.60 11.86
CA ARG A 95 10.37 4.43 12.27
C ARG A 95 11.56 4.11 11.38
N ILE A 96 12.26 5.14 10.93
CA ILE A 96 13.52 5.02 10.18
C ILE A 96 14.67 5.68 10.95
N LEU A 97 15.89 5.24 10.65
CA LEU A 97 17.11 5.92 11.08
C LEU A 97 17.42 7.13 10.19
N PRO A 98 18.27 8.08 10.61
CA PRO A 98 18.75 9.15 9.73
C PRO A 98 19.31 8.60 8.42
N GLY A 99 18.90 9.18 7.29
CA GLY A 99 19.21 8.69 5.95
C GLY A 99 18.52 7.38 5.54
N GLY A 100 17.57 6.88 6.34
CA GLY A 100 16.81 5.68 6.04
C GLY A 100 15.89 5.85 4.82
N ASN A 101 15.71 4.76 4.08
CA ASN A 101 14.83 4.67 2.92
C ASN A 101 14.16 3.28 2.93
N ASN A 102 12.84 3.27 2.84
CA ASN A 102 11.99 2.10 2.82
C ASN A 102 10.65 2.46 2.16
N GLY A 103 9.75 1.50 2.00
CA GLY A 103 8.42 1.76 1.46
C GLY A 103 7.49 0.57 1.63
N ILE A 104 6.19 0.81 1.53
CA ILE A 104 5.20 -0.25 1.41
C ILE A 104 4.75 -0.31 -0.04
N LYS A 105 5.00 -1.45 -0.68
CA LYS A 105 4.46 -1.74 -2.00
C LYS A 105 3.12 -2.45 -1.86
N TYR A 106 2.16 -2.08 -2.70
CA TYR A 106 0.81 -2.63 -2.70
C TYR A 106 0.41 -3.16 -4.07
N LEU A 107 -0.63 -4.00 -4.11
CA LEU A 107 -1.05 -4.72 -5.32
C LEU A 107 0.12 -5.46 -6.00
N VAL A 108 1.00 -6.03 -5.17
CA VAL A 108 2.26 -6.63 -5.56
C VAL A 108 2.07 -7.91 -6.40
N SER A 109 2.83 -8.01 -7.50
CA SER A 109 2.91 -9.20 -8.34
C SER A 109 4.36 -9.68 -8.51
N GLU A 110 4.64 -10.89 -8.04
CA GLU A 110 5.94 -11.56 -8.18
C GLU A 110 6.28 -11.95 -9.63
N SER A 111 5.33 -11.85 -10.57
CA SER A 111 5.61 -11.99 -12.00
C SER A 111 6.36 -10.78 -12.61
N ARG A 112 6.47 -9.68 -11.86
CA ARG A 112 7.15 -8.44 -12.27
C ARG A 112 8.18 -8.05 -11.19
N PRO A 113 9.24 -8.84 -10.97
CA PRO A 113 10.11 -8.68 -9.81
C PRO A 113 10.82 -7.31 -9.73
N ASN A 114 11.03 -6.63 -10.86
CA ASN A 114 11.67 -5.31 -10.89
C ASN A 114 10.69 -4.15 -10.62
N THR A 115 9.40 -4.35 -10.87
CA THR A 115 8.33 -3.35 -10.69
C THR A 115 7.08 -4.03 -10.12
N PRO A 116 7.18 -4.53 -8.88
CA PRO A 116 6.19 -5.47 -8.36
C PRO A 116 4.83 -4.81 -8.11
N GLY A 117 4.79 -3.51 -7.83
CA GLY A 117 3.57 -2.74 -7.64
C GLY A 117 3.86 -1.28 -7.31
N PRO A 118 2.81 -0.45 -7.18
CA PRO A 118 2.87 0.89 -6.59
C PRO A 118 3.52 0.92 -5.20
N GLU A 119 4.03 2.09 -4.80
CA GLU A 119 4.77 2.26 -3.55
C GLU A 119 4.34 3.52 -2.79
N TYR A 120 4.02 3.35 -1.51
CA TYR A 120 4.04 4.40 -0.50
C TYR A 120 5.48 4.54 0.00
N GLN A 121 6.07 5.71 -0.20
CA GLN A 121 7.44 6.01 0.20
C GLN A 121 7.58 6.28 1.71
N MET A 122 8.65 5.79 2.33
CA MET A 122 9.07 6.12 3.70
C MET A 122 10.57 6.47 3.71
N VAL A 123 10.91 7.75 3.80
CA VAL A 123 12.30 8.20 3.68
C VAL A 123 12.63 9.32 4.64
N ASP A 124 13.93 9.50 4.93
CA ASP A 124 14.41 10.73 5.55
C ASP A 124 14.29 11.88 4.53
N ASP A 125 13.17 12.60 4.58
CA ASP A 125 12.81 13.64 3.61
C ASP A 125 13.88 14.73 3.48
N ALA A 126 14.68 14.97 4.54
CA ALA A 126 15.78 15.94 4.51
C ALA A 126 16.90 15.53 3.53
N THR A 127 16.97 14.26 3.16
CA THR A 127 17.96 13.72 2.21
C THR A 127 17.45 13.69 0.76
N VAL A 128 16.17 14.00 0.54
CA VAL A 128 15.50 13.83 -0.76
C VAL A 128 14.88 15.16 -1.24
N PRO A 129 15.48 15.84 -2.23
CA PRO A 129 14.98 17.13 -2.72
C PRO A 129 13.77 17.00 -3.66
N ASN A 130 13.55 15.84 -4.27
CA ASN A 130 12.43 15.62 -5.18
C ASN A 130 11.17 15.22 -4.40
N ALA A 131 10.12 16.03 -4.46
CA ALA A 131 8.85 15.76 -3.78
C ALA A 131 8.17 14.45 -4.24
N LEU A 132 8.42 13.98 -5.47
CA LEU A 132 7.91 12.68 -5.93
C LEU A 132 8.55 11.48 -5.23
N HIS A 133 9.64 11.72 -4.50
CA HIS A 133 10.41 10.70 -3.79
C HIS A 133 10.38 10.92 -2.27
N GLN A 134 9.60 11.89 -1.77
CA GLN A 134 9.42 12.17 -0.35
C GLN A 134 8.36 11.23 0.26
N THR A 135 8.34 11.13 1.58
CA THR A 135 7.42 10.25 2.31
C THR A 135 5.96 10.53 1.96
N ALA A 136 5.15 9.47 1.95
CA ALA A 136 3.75 9.47 1.54
C ALA A 136 3.50 9.77 0.05
N SER A 137 4.55 10.02 -0.76
CA SER A 137 4.40 10.04 -2.21
C SER A 137 3.89 8.68 -2.72
N PHE A 138 3.12 8.72 -3.80
CA PHE A 138 3.07 7.59 -4.71
C PHE A 138 4.34 7.67 -5.54
N TYR A 139 5.35 6.91 -5.14
CA TYR A 139 6.73 7.05 -5.60
C TYR A 139 6.83 7.15 -7.14
N GLU A 140 7.55 8.16 -7.64
CA GLU A 140 7.69 8.53 -9.06
C GLU A 140 6.41 9.01 -9.79
N VAL A 141 5.23 8.98 -9.15
CA VAL A 141 3.95 9.28 -9.81
C VAL A 141 3.29 10.54 -9.27
N LEU A 142 3.16 10.67 -7.95
CA LEU A 142 2.43 11.76 -7.31
C LEU A 142 3.06 12.16 -5.97
N SER A 143 3.39 13.44 -5.83
CA SER A 143 3.94 14.03 -4.60
C SER A 143 2.89 14.06 -3.48
N PRO A 144 3.30 13.98 -2.20
CA PRO A 144 2.38 14.11 -1.09
C PRO A 144 1.70 15.49 -1.12
N ARG A 145 0.39 15.51 -0.85
CA ARG A 145 -0.38 16.76 -0.81
C ARG A 145 0.03 17.67 0.35
N VAL A 146 0.51 17.07 1.45
CA VAL A 146 0.94 17.77 2.67
C VAL A 146 2.37 17.34 2.98
N ASN A 147 3.33 18.25 2.79
CA ASN A 147 4.77 17.97 2.93
C ASN A 147 5.30 18.13 4.38
N THR A 148 4.43 18.09 5.38
CA THR A 148 4.81 18.43 6.78
C THR A 148 4.32 17.42 7.82
N ALA A 149 3.75 16.29 7.38
CA ALA A 149 3.19 15.29 8.30
C ALA A 149 4.25 14.33 8.88
N THR A 150 5.44 14.26 8.27
CA THR A 150 6.51 13.36 8.69
C THR A 150 7.26 13.86 9.91
N ARG A 151 7.38 13.00 10.91
CA ARG A 151 8.22 13.21 12.09
C ARG A 151 9.68 12.91 11.74
N PRO A 152 10.65 13.55 12.43
CA PRO A 152 12.07 13.36 12.13
C PRO A 152 12.51 11.91 12.35
N PRO A 153 13.61 11.47 11.68
CA PRO A 153 14.17 10.14 11.88
C PRO A 153 14.39 9.80 13.37
N GLY A 154 14.14 8.55 13.73
CA GLY A 154 14.11 8.07 15.11
C GLY A 154 12.76 8.24 15.82
N SER A 155 11.82 8.99 15.24
CA SER A 155 10.44 9.10 15.76
C SER A 155 9.51 8.09 15.09
N TRP A 156 8.51 7.65 15.84
CA TRP A 156 7.41 6.85 15.31
C TRP A 156 6.44 7.71 14.50
N ASN A 157 6.15 7.28 13.28
CA ASN A 157 5.10 7.78 12.40
C ASN A 157 3.99 6.74 12.31
N GLN A 158 2.76 7.19 12.05
CA GLN A 158 1.62 6.34 11.73
C GLN A 158 1.18 6.68 10.31
N SER A 159 0.89 5.66 9.52
CA SER A 159 0.44 5.80 8.14
C SER A 159 -0.74 4.88 7.86
N ARG A 160 -1.52 5.24 6.84
CA ARG A 160 -2.71 4.54 6.40
C ARG A 160 -2.69 4.43 4.89
N LEU A 161 -3.16 3.31 4.36
CA LEU A 161 -3.31 3.06 2.93
C LEU A 161 -4.70 2.50 2.70
N VAL A 162 -5.49 3.18 1.87
CA VAL A 162 -6.79 2.69 1.41
C VAL A 162 -6.66 2.28 -0.04
N VAL A 163 -7.01 1.04 -0.35
CA VAL A 163 -7.14 0.55 -1.74
C VAL A 163 -8.59 0.14 -1.97
N CYS A 164 -9.28 0.85 -2.87
CA CYS A 164 -10.68 0.58 -3.21
C CYS A 164 -10.88 0.68 -4.73
N GLY A 165 -10.72 -0.43 -5.43
CA GLY A 165 -10.82 -0.49 -6.89
C GLY A 165 -9.71 0.34 -7.55
N ASN A 166 -10.10 1.40 -8.25
CA ASN A 166 -9.17 2.35 -8.87
C ASN A 166 -8.90 3.60 -8.00
N HIS A 167 -9.44 3.64 -6.79
CA HIS A 167 -9.21 4.70 -5.83
C HIS A 167 -8.17 4.24 -4.79
N VAL A 168 -7.13 5.05 -4.61
CA VAL A 168 -6.08 4.80 -3.62
C VAL A 168 -5.84 6.07 -2.83
N GLU A 169 -5.77 5.94 -1.50
CA GLU A 169 -5.40 7.04 -0.59
C GLU A 169 -4.20 6.65 0.24
N HIS A 170 -3.24 7.56 0.30
CA HIS A 170 -2.12 7.58 1.24
C HIS A 170 -2.43 8.61 2.33
#